data_AF-A0A7V0JGJ9-F1
#
_entry.id   AF-A0A7V0JGJ9-F1
#
_cell.length_a   1.000
_cell.length_b   1.000
_cell.length_c   1.000
_cell.angle_alpha   90.00
_cell.angle_beta   90.00
_cell.angle_gamma   90.00
#
_symmetry.space_group_name_H-M   'P 1'
#
loop_
_entity.id
_entity.type
_entity.pdbx_description
1 polymer ?
#
loop_
_entity_poly.entity_id
_entity_poly.type
_entity_poly.pdbx_seq_one_letter_code
_entity_poly.pdbx_strand_id
1 'polypeptide(L)' 'MNYPIEITVNGERMRFDVPANLRLIDLLRRELEMTGTHEGCG' A
#
# COMPACT_ATOMS: atom_id res chain seq x y z
N MET A 1 3.90 15.96 -0.68
CA MET A 1 2.92 16.19 0.40
C MET A 1 2.20 14.89 0.63
N ASN A 2 2.05 14.49 1.88
CA ASN A 2 1.46 13.21 2.23
C ASN A 2 0.05 13.41 2.79
N TYR A 3 -0.73 12.33 2.75
CA TYR A 3 -2.12 12.31 3.12
C TYR A 3 -2.39 11.09 4.01
N PRO A 4 -3.09 11.27 5.15
CA PRO A 4 -3.48 10.16 5.99
C PRO A 4 -4.58 9.35 5.31
N ILE A 5 -4.41 8.03 5.27
CA ILE A 5 -5.40 7.07 4.77
C ILE A 5 -5.60 5.94 5.78
N GLU A 6 -6.77 5.31 5.73
CA GLU A 6 -7.08 4.12 6.53
C GLU A 6 -7.65 3.04 5.60
N ILE A 7 -7.06 1.85 5.63
CA ILE A 7 -7.45 0.73 4.78
C ILE A 7 -7.47 -0.58 5.59
N THR A 8 -8.26 -1.54 5.14
CA THR A 8 -8.22 -2.91 5.66
C THR A 8 -7.55 -3.81 4.63
N VAL A 9 -6.48 -4.51 5.03
CA VAL A 9 -5.76 -5.47 4.18
C VAL A 9 -5.76 -6.82 4.90
N ASN A 10 -6.19 -7.89 4.21
CA ASN A 10 -6.30 -9.23 4.78
C ASN A 10 -7.07 -9.32 6.12
N GLY A 11 -8.04 -8.42 6.33
CA GLY A 11 -8.85 -8.36 7.55
C GLY A 11 -8.26 -7.48 8.66
N GLU A 12 -7.03 -7.00 8.51
CA GLU A 12 -6.39 -6.10 9.47
C GLU A 12 -6.52 -4.64 9.05
N ARG A 13 -6.95 -3.79 9.97
CA ARG A 13 -7.15 -2.34 9.72
C ARG A 13 -5.88 -1.58 10.03
N MET A 14 -5.43 -0.75 9.09
CA MET A 14 -4.14 -0.07 9.14
C MET A 14 -4.27 1.39 8.69
N ARG A 15 -3.39 2.26 9.21
CA ARG A 15 -3.31 3.68 8.86
C ARG A 15 -1.95 4.02 8.30
N PHE A 16 -1.92 4.85 7.26
CA PHE A 16 -0.69 5.28 6.61
C PHE A 16 -0.73 6.77 6.31
N ASP A 17 0.43 7.41 6.24
CA ASP A 17 0.62 8.78 5.75
C ASP A 17 1.42 8.70 4.45
N VAL A 18 0.74 8.82 3.30
CA VAL A 18 1.32 8.44 1.99
C VAL A 18 1.24 9.59 0.99
N PRO A 19 2.19 9.71 0.05
CA PRO A 19 2.04 10.66 -1.04
C PRO A 19 0.88 10.26 -1.95
N ALA A 20 0.17 11.24 -2.52
CA ALA A 20 -1.03 10.99 -3.32
C ALA A 20 -0.80 10.12 -4.57
N ASN A 21 0.43 10.02 -5.06
CA ASN A 21 0.80 9.21 -6.21
C ASN A 21 1.38 7.83 -5.83
N LEU A 22 1.37 7.44 -4.55
CA LEU A 22 1.79 6.10 -4.15
C LEU A 22 0.82 5.06 -4.68
N ARG A 23 1.35 4.07 -5.40
CA ARG A 23 0.54 2.95 -5.89
C ARG A 23 0.28 1.97 -4.76
N LEU A 24 -0.93 1.40 -4.73
CA LEU A 24 -1.28 0.38 -3.74
C LEU A 24 -0.34 -0.84 -3.81
N ILE A 25 0.08 -1.24 -5.02
CA ILE A 25 1.01 -2.37 -5.17
C ILE A 25 2.37 -2.11 -4.53
N ASP A 26 2.88 -0.88 -4.61
CA ASP A 26 4.12 -0.50 -3.94
C ASP A 26 3.94 -0.46 -2.42
N LEU A 27 2.80 0.06 -1.93
CA LEU A 27 2.47 0.03 -0.50
C LEU A 27 2.44 -1.41 0.05
N LEU A 28 1.75 -2.33 -0.65
CA LEU A 28 1.66 -3.74 -0.24
C LEU A 28 3.02 -4.44 -0.28
N ARG A 29 3.80 -4.24 -1.34
CA ARG A 29 5.05 -4.98 -1.54
C ARG A 29 6.22 -4.44 -0.72
N ARG A 30 6.29 -3.12 -0.50
CA ARG A 30 7.46 -2.47 0.11
C ARG A 30 7.23 -2.10 1.57
N GLU A 31 6.11 -1.45 1.88
CA GLU A 31 5.83 -0.99 3.25
C GLU A 31 5.27 -2.13 4.12
N LEU A 32 4.51 -3.04 3.52
CA LEU A 32 3.93 -4.21 4.20
C LEU A 32 4.67 -5.51 3.91
N GLU A 33 5.73 -5.46 3.08
CA GLU A 33 6.58 -6.59 2.72
C GLU A 33 5.80 -7.82 2.18
N MET A 34 4.60 -7.61 1.64
CA MET A 34 3.74 -8.66 1.09
C MET A 34 4.09 -8.92 -0.38
N THR A 35 5.01 -9.85 -0.62
CA THR A 35 5.59 -10.06 -1.96
C THR A 35 4.74 -10.91 -2.93
N GLY A 36 3.58 -11.42 -2.48
CA GLY A 36 2.70 -12.27 -3.29
C GLY A 36 1.94 -11.55 -4.41
N THR A 37 1.77 -10.23 -4.32
CA THR A 37 1.19 -9.42 -5.41
C THR A 37 2.25 -9.16 -6.47
N HIS A 38 2.06 -9.61 -7.70
CA HIS A 38 3.02 -9.41 -8.80
C HIS A 38 2.65 -8.21 -9.68
N GLU A 39 3.65 -7.46 -10.14
CA GLU A 39 3.51 -6.43 -11.18
C GLU A 39 4.09 -7.01 -12.49
N GLY A 40 3.21 -7.26 -13.48
CA GLY A 40 3.62 -7.85 -14.77
C GLY A 40 3.90 -6.79 -15.83
N CYS A 41 3.04 -5.78 -15.95
CA CYS A 41 3.26 -4.58 -16.76
C CYS A 41 2.41 -3.43 -16.22
N GLY A 42 3.04 -2.53 -15.46
CA GLY A 42 2.43 -1.27 -15.01
C GLY A 42 1.44 -1.40 -13.86
#